data_AF-A0A3B8MVZ1-F1
#
_entry.id   AF-A0A3B8MVZ1-F1
#
_cell.length_a   1.000
_cell.length_b   1.000
_cell.length_c   1.000
_cell.angle_alpha   90.00
_cell.angle_beta   90.00
_cell.angle_gamma   90.00
#
_symmetry.space_group_name_H-M   'P 1'
#
loop_
_entity.id
_entity.type
_entity.pdbx_description
1 polymer ?
#
loop_
_entity_poly.entity_id
_entity_poly.type
_entity_poly.pdbx_seq_one_letter_code
_entity_poly.pdbx_strand_id
1 'polypeptide(L)'
;MSVKERLLELMREENYKPSKIEEIMKILGIDYSQKSILEKILKEMEKEGLVFKTKRGKYALPERLDLVKGKIEFHSRGYGFLIPEDSNIKDIFIPVSGMNGAMHDDTVLVRVTKRVDGKSEEGEVVKILKRANTTIVGTYEKSKNFGFVVPDNKKIHQDIFIPKGEDKGAKTGMKVVARITKWPEGRRSPEGEIIEVLGYKGDPGIDVMSIIRAYDIPEVFPKEVLKEAEEIPTEIPEEE
;
A
#
# COMPACT_ATOMS: atom_id res chain seq x y z
N MET A 1 16.72 24.13 8.33
CA MET A 1 16.15 23.55 7.11
C MET A 1 16.72 22.15 6.93
N SER A 2 15.87 21.13 6.89
CA SER A 2 16.31 19.74 6.73
C SER A 2 16.90 19.50 5.34
N VAL A 3 17.75 18.48 5.17
CA VAL A 3 18.27 18.09 3.84
C VAL A 3 17.11 17.74 2.88
N LYS A 4 16.02 17.19 3.42
CA LYS A 4 14.80 16.85 2.70
C LYS A 4 14.10 18.10 2.13
N GLU A 5 13.96 19.16 2.92
CA GLU A 5 13.41 20.44 2.46
C GLU A 5 14.27 21.04 1.34
N ARG A 6 15.60 21.07 1.50
CA ARG A 6 16.53 21.58 0.48
C ARG A 6 16.43 20.80 -0.84
N LEU A 7 16.22 19.48 -0.77
CA LEU A 7 16.00 18.64 -1.95
C LEU A 7 14.70 18.99 -2.67
N LEU A 8 13.61 19.16 -1.92
CA LEU A 8 12.32 19.54 -2.51
C LEU A 8 12.36 20.92 -3.14
N GLU A 9 13.00 21.90 -2.49
CA GLU A 9 13.21 23.24 -3.04
C GLU A 9 14.01 23.20 -4.34
N LEU A 10 15.17 22.54 -4.33
CA LEU A 10 15.99 22.35 -5.53
C LEU A 10 15.18 21.73 -6.67
N MET A 11 14.41 20.68 -6.40
CA MET A 11 13.65 20.01 -7.45
C MET A 11 12.40 20.80 -7.90
N ARG A 12 11.95 21.80 -7.14
CA ARG A 12 10.85 22.72 -7.50
C ARG A 12 11.30 23.87 -8.39
N GLU A 13 12.58 24.22 -8.42
CA GLU A 13 13.12 25.30 -9.28
C GLU A 13 12.79 25.04 -10.76
N GLU A 14 12.22 26.00 -11.48
CA GLU A 14 11.73 25.82 -12.87
C GLU A 14 12.77 25.20 -13.82
N ASN A 15 14.04 25.57 -13.65
CA ASN A 15 15.17 25.10 -14.44
C ASN A 15 15.73 23.73 -13.99
N TYR A 16 15.22 23.14 -12.90
CA TYR A 16 15.70 21.86 -12.41
C TYR A 16 15.46 20.75 -13.44
N LYS A 17 16.55 20.10 -13.83
CA LYS A 17 16.52 18.92 -14.70
C LYS A 17 16.64 17.67 -13.84
N PRO A 18 15.89 16.59 -14.15
CA PRO A 18 16.07 15.31 -13.48
C PRO A 18 17.54 14.88 -13.49
N SER A 19 18.11 14.78 -12.29
CA SER A 19 19.56 14.70 -12.06
C SER A 19 19.94 13.41 -11.33
N LYS A 20 21.14 12.91 -11.59
CA LYS A 20 21.72 11.79 -10.82
C LYS A 20 22.14 12.26 -9.42
N ILE A 21 22.39 11.30 -8.52
CA ILE A 21 22.80 11.63 -7.15
C ILE A 21 24.09 12.46 -7.12
N GLU A 22 25.07 12.16 -7.98
CA GLU A 22 26.33 12.90 -8.05
C GLU A 22 26.13 14.36 -8.50
N GLU A 23 25.14 14.64 -9.34
CA GLU A 23 24.79 15.99 -9.79
C GLU A 23 24.08 16.76 -8.67
N ILE A 24 23.14 16.11 -7.97
CA ILE A 24 22.44 16.69 -6.81
C ILE A 24 23.45 17.04 -5.70
N MET A 25 24.43 16.16 -5.44
CA MET A 25 25.50 16.41 -4.46
C MET A 25 26.30 17.66 -4.80
N LYS A 26 26.69 17.83 -6.07
CA LYS A 26 27.42 19.03 -6.53
C LYS A 26 26.61 20.30 -6.33
N ILE A 27 25.32 20.28 -6.65
CA ILE A 27 24.43 21.45 -6.50
C ILE A 27 24.24 21.81 -5.03
N LEU A 28 24.07 20.81 -4.16
CA LEU A 28 23.84 21.04 -2.73
C LEU A 28 25.12 21.24 -1.90
N GLY A 29 26.29 21.09 -2.50
CA GLY A 29 27.58 21.14 -1.82
C GLY A 29 27.78 20.00 -0.82
N ILE A 30 27.28 18.80 -1.15
CA ILE A 30 27.37 17.61 -0.29
C ILE A 30 28.62 16.80 -0.64
N ASP A 31 29.44 16.50 0.35
CA ASP A 31 30.65 15.70 0.18
C ASP A 31 30.37 14.22 -0.07
N TYR A 32 31.32 13.55 -0.73
CA TYR A 32 31.24 12.11 -1.01
C TYR A 32 31.09 11.25 0.26
N SER A 33 31.62 11.68 1.40
CA SER A 33 31.46 11.01 2.69
C SER A 33 29.99 10.94 3.14
N GLN A 34 29.15 11.88 2.70
CA GLN A 34 27.74 11.98 3.06
C GLN A 34 26.83 11.31 2.02
N LYS A 35 27.38 10.76 0.93
CA LYS A 35 26.60 10.11 -0.14
C LYS A 35 25.60 9.08 0.40
N SER A 36 26.04 8.21 1.31
CA SER A 36 25.17 7.17 1.88
C SER A 36 23.98 7.74 2.65
N ILE A 37 24.16 8.88 3.34
CA ILE A 37 23.09 9.57 4.06
C ILE A 37 22.09 10.14 3.05
N LEU A 38 22.57 10.80 1.99
CA LEU A 38 21.71 11.30 0.92
C LEU A 38 20.93 10.19 0.21
N GLU A 39 21.56 9.04 -0.04
CA GLU A 39 20.88 7.87 -0.61
C GLU A 39 19.74 7.36 0.28
N LYS A 40 19.95 7.32 1.60
CA LYS A 40 18.91 6.94 2.56
C LYS A 40 17.75 7.92 2.53
N ILE A 41 18.02 9.22 2.57
CA ILE A 41 17.00 10.28 2.52
C ILE A 41 16.21 10.22 1.20
N LEU A 42 16.89 10.13 0.05
CA LEU A 42 16.22 10.00 -1.25
C LEU A 42 15.37 8.74 -1.32
N LYS A 43 15.83 7.63 -0.75
CA LYS A 43 15.07 6.37 -0.70
C LYS A 43 13.82 6.49 0.18
N GLU A 44 13.89 7.21 1.29
CA GLU A 44 12.73 7.51 2.14
C GLU A 44 11.73 8.40 1.41
N MET A 45 12.19 9.49 0.79
CA MET A 45 11.35 10.36 -0.06
C MET A 45 10.69 9.58 -1.21
N GLU A 46 11.40 8.60 -1.78
CA GLU A 46 10.88 7.73 -2.84
C GLU A 46 9.81 6.74 -2.36
N LYS A 47 9.85 6.34 -1.08
CA LYS A 47 8.81 5.52 -0.44
C LYS A 47 7.56 6.34 -0.12
N GLU A 48 7.75 7.57 0.33
CA GLU A 48 6.66 8.52 0.59
C GLU A 48 5.98 9.01 -0.70
N GLY A 49 6.66 8.84 -1.85
CA GLY A 49 6.19 9.29 -3.14
C GLY A 49 6.46 10.77 -3.41
N LEU A 50 7.32 11.43 -2.63
CA LEU A 50 7.72 12.82 -2.83
C LEU A 50 8.73 12.98 -3.98
N VAL A 51 9.50 11.94 -4.26
CA VAL A 51 10.51 11.90 -5.31
C VAL A 51 10.35 10.61 -6.09
N PHE A 52 10.57 10.68 -7.40
CA PHE A 52 10.60 9.52 -8.27
C PHE A 52 11.99 9.31 -8.86
N LYS A 53 12.51 8.09 -8.72
CA LYS A 53 13.76 7.66 -9.37
C LYS A 53 13.44 7.00 -10.71
N THR A 54 13.87 7.62 -11.79
CA THR A 54 13.74 7.06 -13.14
C THR A 54 14.61 5.81 -13.31
N LYS A 55 14.30 4.98 -14.31
CA LYS A 55 15.12 3.81 -14.70
C LYS A 55 16.58 4.16 -15.02
N ARG A 56 16.86 5.42 -15.42
CA ARG A 56 18.20 5.94 -15.69
C ARG A 56 18.92 6.47 -14.44
N GLY A 57 18.34 6.29 -13.24
CA GLY A 57 18.91 6.69 -11.96
C GLY A 57 18.80 8.19 -11.64
N LYS A 58 17.99 8.93 -12.40
CA LYS A 58 17.73 10.36 -12.17
C LYS A 58 16.55 10.56 -11.23
N TYR A 59 16.63 11.54 -10.33
CA TYR A 59 15.59 11.90 -9.38
C TYR A 59 14.88 13.18 -9.80
N ALA A 60 13.56 13.20 -9.65
CA ALA A 60 12.72 14.38 -9.84
C ALA A 60 11.43 14.25 -9.03
N LEU A 61 10.69 15.35 -8.90
CA LEU A 61 9.34 15.32 -8.36
C LEU A 61 8.41 14.54 -9.33
N PRO A 62 7.46 13.75 -8.81
CA PRO A 62 6.51 13.01 -9.65
C PRO A 62 5.75 13.89 -10.65
N GLU A 63 5.33 15.08 -10.23
CA GLU A 63 4.50 16.00 -11.02
C GLU A 63 5.25 16.50 -12.26
N ARG A 64 6.60 16.62 -12.19
CA ARG A 64 7.46 16.96 -13.33
C ARG A 64 7.61 15.86 -14.36
N LEU A 65 7.16 14.64 -14.03
CA LEU A 65 7.23 13.46 -14.89
C LEU A 65 5.83 13.00 -15.33
N ASP A 66 4.84 13.89 -15.24
CA ASP A 66 3.41 13.60 -15.49
C ASP A 66 2.92 12.39 -14.66
N LEU A 67 3.42 12.27 -13.42
CA LEU A 67 2.99 11.25 -12.47
C LEU A 67 2.05 11.87 -11.45
N VAL A 68 0.91 11.21 -11.25
CA VAL A 68 -0.10 11.59 -10.27
C VAL A 68 -0.10 10.56 -9.15
N LYS A 69 -0.06 11.05 -7.91
CA LYS A 69 -0.16 10.22 -6.70
C LYS A 69 -1.61 10.13 -6.25
N GLY A 70 -2.05 8.94 -5.84
CA GLY A 70 -3.41 8.72 -5.40
C GLY A 70 -3.67 7.31 -4.91
N LYS A 71 -4.93 7.02 -4.58
CA LYS A 71 -5.41 5.70 -4.19
C LYS A 71 -6.16 5.02 -5.33
N ILE A 72 -6.10 3.70 -5.38
CA ILE A 72 -6.82 2.91 -6.38
C ILE A 72 -8.23 2.56 -5.91
N GLU A 73 -9.21 2.96 -6.70
CA GLU A 73 -10.55 2.39 -6.66
C GLU A 73 -10.66 1.27 -7.69
N PHE A 74 -10.75 0.01 -7.24
CA PHE A 74 -10.75 -1.15 -8.12
C PHE A 74 -12.18 -1.56 -8.46
N HIS A 75 -12.41 -1.96 -9.71
CA HIS A 75 -13.72 -2.41 -10.19
C HIS A 75 -13.70 -3.91 -10.53
N SER A 76 -14.84 -4.60 -10.36
CA SER A 76 -14.99 -6.05 -10.56
C SER A 76 -14.61 -6.57 -11.96
N ARG A 77 -14.66 -5.70 -12.97
CA ARG A 77 -14.23 -6.00 -14.34
C ARG A 77 -12.71 -5.94 -14.56
N GLY A 78 -11.94 -5.66 -13.51
CA GLY A 78 -10.47 -5.67 -13.50
C GLY A 78 -9.79 -4.35 -13.83
N TYR A 79 -10.55 -3.30 -14.20
CA TYR A 79 -10.03 -1.93 -14.32
C TYR A 79 -10.16 -1.21 -12.99
N GLY A 80 -9.57 -0.02 -12.90
CA GLY A 80 -9.74 0.85 -11.73
C GLY A 80 -9.72 2.32 -12.09
N PHE A 81 -9.85 3.16 -11.06
CA PHE A 81 -9.63 4.59 -11.13
C PHE A 81 -8.56 4.97 -10.11
N LEU A 82 -7.69 5.89 -10.47
CA LEU A 82 -6.91 6.62 -9.48
C LEU A 82 -7.79 7.75 -8.93
N ILE A 83 -7.95 7.79 -7.62
CA ILE A 83 -8.45 8.94 -6.88
C ILE A 83 -7.23 9.76 -6.44
N PRO A 84 -6.94 10.91 -7.08
CA PRO A 84 -5.74 11.68 -6.79
C PRO A 84 -5.73 12.26 -5.35
N GLU A 85 -4.55 12.47 -4.78
CA GLU A 85 -4.44 13.20 -3.50
C GLU A 85 -4.75 14.70 -3.66
N ASP A 86 -4.47 15.27 -4.84
CA ASP A 86 -4.85 16.63 -5.19
C ASP A 86 -6.28 16.65 -5.74
N SER A 87 -7.20 17.24 -4.99
CA SER A 87 -8.62 17.35 -5.34
C SER A 87 -8.90 18.19 -6.59
N ASN A 88 -7.91 18.92 -7.11
CA ASN A 88 -8.04 19.67 -8.37
C ASN A 88 -7.85 18.76 -9.61
N ILE A 89 -7.30 17.57 -9.42
CA ILE A 89 -7.10 16.59 -10.49
C ILE A 89 -8.32 15.65 -10.51
N LYS A 90 -8.89 15.45 -11.70
CA LYS A 90 -10.00 14.50 -11.88
C LYS A 90 -9.50 13.05 -11.78
N ASP A 91 -10.41 12.14 -11.46
CA ASP A 91 -10.11 10.72 -11.44
C ASP A 91 -9.57 10.22 -12.78
N ILE A 92 -8.51 9.43 -12.72
CA ILE A 92 -7.82 8.88 -13.88
C ILE A 92 -8.26 7.44 -14.05
N PHE A 93 -8.83 7.11 -15.19
CA PHE A 93 -9.20 5.74 -15.53
C PHE A 93 -7.94 4.90 -15.79
N ILE A 94 -7.89 3.70 -15.22
CA ILE A 94 -6.79 2.76 -15.39
C ILE A 94 -7.35 1.47 -16.00
N PRO A 95 -7.05 1.17 -17.27
CA PRO A 95 -7.49 -0.07 -17.89
C PRO A 95 -6.83 -1.28 -17.22
N VAL A 96 -7.39 -2.48 -17.41
CA VAL A 96 -6.87 -3.74 -16.85
C VAL A 96 -5.36 -3.91 -17.11
N SER A 97 -4.91 -3.58 -18.33
CA SER A 97 -3.50 -3.67 -18.73
C SER A 97 -2.60 -2.64 -18.03
N GLY A 98 -3.16 -1.54 -17.52
CA GLY A 98 -2.46 -0.49 -16.80
C GLY A 98 -2.47 -0.66 -15.28
N MET A 99 -3.21 -1.63 -14.73
CA MET A 99 -3.30 -1.85 -13.29
C MET A 99 -1.99 -2.32 -12.66
N ASN A 100 -1.15 -3.05 -13.42
CA ASN A 100 0.18 -3.54 -13.02
C ASN A 100 0.21 -4.14 -11.59
N GLY A 101 -0.83 -4.90 -11.25
CA GLY A 101 -0.96 -5.59 -9.98
C GLY A 101 -1.34 -4.74 -8.79
N ALA A 102 -1.79 -3.50 -9.00
CA ALA A 102 -2.42 -2.71 -7.95
C ALA A 102 -3.79 -3.28 -7.57
N MET A 103 -4.09 -3.26 -6.28
CA MET A 103 -5.36 -3.65 -5.69
C MET A 103 -6.11 -2.44 -5.16
N HIS A 104 -7.36 -2.64 -4.76
CA HIS A 104 -8.15 -1.58 -4.13
C HIS A 104 -7.41 -0.93 -2.95
N ASP A 105 -7.54 0.38 -2.76
CA ASP A 105 -6.92 1.19 -1.71
C ASP A 105 -5.38 1.25 -1.72
N ASP A 106 -4.71 0.57 -2.66
CA ASP A 106 -3.27 0.75 -2.85
C ASP A 106 -2.97 2.21 -3.17
N THR A 107 -1.95 2.77 -2.50
CA THR A 107 -1.43 4.11 -2.82
C THR A 107 -0.36 3.96 -3.89
N VAL A 108 -0.53 4.64 -5.00
CA VAL A 108 0.27 4.44 -6.21
C VAL A 108 0.71 5.76 -6.84
N LEU A 109 1.70 5.67 -7.73
CA LEU A 109 1.99 6.67 -8.75
C LEU A 109 1.49 6.16 -10.09
N VAL A 110 0.71 6.98 -10.79
CA VAL A 110 0.15 6.69 -12.11
C VAL A 110 0.72 7.67 -13.11
N ARG A 111 1.15 7.18 -14.27
CA ARG A 111 1.47 8.02 -15.42
C ARG A 111 0.23 8.22 -16.26
N VAL A 112 -0.07 9.47 -16.61
CA VAL A 112 -1.12 9.78 -17.60
C VAL A 112 -0.61 9.37 -18.99
N THR A 113 -1.34 8.48 -19.66
CA THR A 113 -0.96 7.94 -20.99
C THR A 113 -1.78 8.56 -22.12
N LYS A 114 -3.03 8.95 -21.85
CA LYS A 114 -3.88 9.68 -22.81
C LYS A 114 -4.70 10.74 -22.09
N ARG A 115 -4.68 11.94 -22.64
CA ARG A 115 -5.59 13.02 -22.27
C ARG A 115 -6.70 13.06 -23.31
N VAL A 116 -7.95 12.88 -22.86
CA VAL A 116 -9.11 12.87 -23.74
C VAL A 116 -10.04 14.00 -23.31
N ASP A 117 -10.25 14.97 -24.19
CA ASP A 117 -11.14 16.09 -23.92
C ASP A 117 -12.57 15.61 -23.60
N GLY A 118 -13.10 16.08 -22.46
CA GLY A 118 -14.45 15.75 -22.00
C GLY A 118 -14.63 14.36 -21.38
N LYS A 119 -13.57 13.55 -21.24
CA LYS A 119 -13.60 12.24 -20.53
C LYS A 119 -12.52 12.17 -19.46
N SER A 120 -12.61 11.16 -18.58
CA SER A 120 -11.52 10.83 -17.65
C SER A 120 -10.26 10.49 -18.44
N GLU A 121 -9.12 11.03 -17.99
CA GLU A 121 -7.82 10.69 -18.57
C GLU A 121 -7.53 9.19 -18.37
N GLU A 122 -6.73 8.60 -19.26
CA GLU A 122 -6.27 7.22 -19.10
C GLU A 122 -4.85 7.19 -18.54
N GLY A 123 -4.58 6.30 -17.59
CA GLY A 123 -3.27 6.16 -16.97
C GLY A 123 -2.81 4.71 -16.78
N GLU A 124 -1.54 4.55 -16.45
CA GLU A 124 -0.93 3.29 -16.04
C GLU A 124 -0.26 3.43 -14.67
N VAL A 125 -0.41 2.43 -13.81
CA VAL A 125 0.31 2.35 -12.54
C VAL A 125 1.80 2.11 -12.82
N VAL A 126 2.65 3.08 -12.47
CA VAL A 126 4.10 2.95 -12.65
C VAL A 126 4.81 2.47 -11.40
N LYS A 127 4.24 2.74 -10.22
CA LYS A 127 4.81 2.34 -8.93
C LYS A 127 3.73 2.26 -7.87
N ILE A 128 3.83 1.25 -7.02
CA ILE A 128 2.96 1.08 -5.85
C ILE A 128 3.77 1.50 -4.62
N LEU A 129 3.33 2.57 -3.96
CA LEU A 129 4.02 3.17 -2.82
C LEU A 129 3.68 2.46 -1.53
N LYS A 130 2.39 2.16 -1.32
CA LYS A 130 1.88 1.47 -0.14
C LYS A 130 0.80 0.48 -0.54
N ARG A 131 0.96 -0.77 -0.10
CA ARG A 131 -0.05 -1.82 -0.24
C ARG A 131 -1.09 -1.68 0.86
N ALA A 132 -2.37 -1.64 0.51
CA ALA A 132 -3.45 -1.64 1.50
C ALA A 132 -3.79 -3.05 1.99
N ASN A 133 -3.73 -4.03 1.09
CA ASN A 133 -4.30 -5.36 1.29
C ASN A 133 -3.24 -6.45 1.47
N THR A 134 -2.30 -6.28 2.40
CA THR A 134 -1.23 -7.29 2.61
C THR A 134 -1.75 -8.58 3.25
N THR A 135 -2.78 -8.45 4.08
CA THR A 135 -3.55 -9.55 4.67
C THR A 135 -5.03 -9.38 4.32
N ILE A 136 -5.69 -10.50 4.03
CA ILE A 136 -7.10 -10.55 3.64
C ILE A 136 -7.83 -11.48 4.61
N VAL A 137 -8.89 -10.97 5.21
CA VAL A 137 -9.86 -11.80 5.93
C VAL A 137 -10.92 -12.29 4.95
N GLY A 138 -11.21 -13.57 5.02
CA GLY A 138 -12.20 -14.19 4.14
C GLY A 138 -12.61 -15.58 4.59
N THR A 139 -13.42 -16.22 3.74
CA THR A 139 -13.88 -17.60 3.95
C THR A 139 -13.05 -18.53 3.07
N TYR A 140 -12.47 -19.56 3.68
CA TYR A 140 -11.71 -20.57 2.96
C TYR A 140 -12.62 -21.57 2.25
N GLU A 141 -12.30 -21.87 0.99
CA GLU A 141 -12.95 -22.89 0.18
C GLU A 141 -11.90 -23.85 -0.38
N LYS A 142 -11.97 -25.12 0.05
CA LYS A 142 -11.05 -26.16 -0.38
C LYS A 142 -11.48 -26.73 -1.73
N SER A 143 -10.53 -26.79 -2.66
CA SER A 143 -10.60 -27.59 -3.89
C SER A 143 -9.69 -28.82 -3.75
N LYS A 144 -9.63 -29.67 -4.79
CA LYS A 144 -8.92 -30.97 -4.74
C LYS A 144 -7.48 -30.86 -4.21
N ASN A 145 -6.68 -29.96 -4.80
CA ASN A 145 -5.25 -29.83 -4.52
C ASN A 145 -4.82 -28.40 -4.14
N PHE A 146 -5.76 -27.49 -3.97
CA PHE A 146 -5.53 -26.08 -3.65
C PHE A 146 -6.79 -25.55 -2.96
N GLY A 147 -6.76 -24.33 -2.46
CA GLY A 147 -7.95 -23.65 -1.97
C GLY A 147 -8.04 -22.23 -2.48
N PHE A 148 -9.12 -21.57 -2.12
CA PHE A 148 -9.31 -20.15 -2.29
C PHE A 148 -9.74 -19.52 -0.97
N VAL A 149 -9.38 -18.27 -0.77
CA VAL A 149 -10.01 -17.42 0.24
C VAL A 149 -10.86 -16.39 -0.48
N VAL A 150 -12.17 -16.49 -0.26
CA VAL A 150 -13.16 -15.53 -0.76
C VAL A 150 -13.16 -14.33 0.20
N PRO A 151 -12.75 -13.13 -0.24
CA PRO A 151 -12.64 -11.97 0.64
C PRO A 151 -13.99 -11.55 1.23
N ASP A 152 -13.97 -11.11 2.49
CA ASP A 152 -15.14 -10.49 3.10
C ASP A 152 -15.39 -9.08 2.55
N ASN A 153 -14.32 -8.33 2.30
CA ASN A 153 -14.38 -7.02 1.66
C ASN A 153 -14.80 -7.17 0.19
N LYS A 154 -16.05 -6.79 -0.13
CA LYS A 154 -16.63 -6.91 -1.47
C LYS A 154 -15.97 -6.04 -2.55
N LYS A 155 -15.14 -5.07 -2.17
CA LYS A 155 -14.34 -4.27 -3.12
C LYS A 155 -13.10 -5.04 -3.61
N ILE A 156 -12.72 -6.12 -2.93
CA ILE A 156 -11.68 -7.04 -3.37
C ILE A 156 -12.37 -8.16 -4.15
N HIS A 157 -12.46 -7.96 -5.46
CA HIS A 157 -13.24 -8.82 -6.35
C HIS A 157 -12.52 -10.12 -6.78
N GLN A 158 -11.27 -10.31 -6.36
CA GLN A 158 -10.47 -11.47 -6.73
C GLN A 158 -10.30 -12.38 -5.51
N ASP A 159 -10.64 -13.65 -5.68
CA ASP A 159 -10.36 -14.67 -4.67
C ASP A 159 -8.85 -14.91 -4.57
N ILE A 160 -8.37 -15.14 -3.34
CA ILE A 160 -6.95 -15.38 -3.10
C ILE A 160 -6.67 -16.87 -3.29
N PHE A 161 -5.84 -17.22 -4.25
CA PHE A 161 -5.42 -18.60 -4.48
C PHE A 161 -4.49 -19.06 -3.36
N ILE A 162 -4.82 -20.17 -2.72
CA ILE A 162 -4.01 -20.81 -1.68
C ILE A 162 -3.40 -22.10 -2.25
N PRO A 163 -2.08 -22.13 -2.49
CA PRO A 163 -1.38 -23.32 -2.95
C PRO A 163 -1.49 -24.50 -1.97
N LYS A 164 -1.24 -25.71 -2.47
CA LYS A 164 -1.18 -26.91 -1.62
C LYS A 164 -0.16 -26.75 -0.50
N GLY A 165 -0.57 -27.01 0.75
CA GLY A 165 0.31 -26.94 1.93
C GLY A 165 0.30 -25.58 2.62
N GLU A 166 -0.24 -24.54 1.98
CA GLU A 166 -0.34 -23.18 2.53
C GLU A 166 -1.70 -22.93 3.20
N ASP A 167 -2.51 -23.96 3.45
CA ASP A 167 -3.85 -23.84 4.01
C ASP A 167 -3.90 -23.87 5.55
N LYS A 168 -2.76 -24.08 6.23
CA LYS A 168 -2.66 -24.16 7.70
C LYS A 168 -3.73 -25.10 8.34
N GLY A 169 -4.13 -26.14 7.62
CA GLY A 169 -5.17 -27.07 8.06
C GLY A 169 -6.62 -26.55 8.00
N ALA A 170 -6.85 -25.39 7.38
CA ALA A 170 -8.18 -24.82 7.20
C ALA A 170 -9.12 -25.77 6.44
N LYS A 171 -10.39 -25.73 6.81
CA LYS A 171 -11.47 -26.49 6.17
C LYS A 171 -12.45 -25.53 5.49
N THR A 172 -13.14 -26.03 4.46
CA THR A 172 -14.15 -25.23 3.76
C THR A 172 -15.17 -24.65 4.74
N GLY A 173 -15.47 -23.36 4.59
CA GLY A 173 -16.40 -22.62 5.44
C GLY A 173 -15.76 -21.99 6.69
N MET A 174 -14.47 -22.21 6.93
CA MET A 174 -13.75 -21.51 8.00
C MET A 174 -13.39 -20.08 7.60
N LYS A 175 -13.47 -19.16 8.56
CA LYS A 175 -12.91 -17.82 8.48
C LYS A 175 -11.41 -17.88 8.74
N VAL A 176 -10.66 -17.21 7.88
CA VAL A 176 -9.20 -17.25 7.86
C VAL A 176 -8.62 -15.88 7.56
N VAL A 177 -7.38 -15.68 7.99
CA VAL A 177 -6.54 -14.56 7.56
C VAL A 177 -5.48 -15.09 6.60
N ALA A 178 -5.49 -14.61 5.37
CA ALA A 178 -4.53 -14.96 4.34
C ALA A 178 -3.56 -13.80 4.09
N ARG A 179 -2.26 -14.08 4.03
CA ARG A 179 -1.24 -13.13 3.61
C ARG A 179 -1.01 -13.28 2.10
N ILE A 180 -1.02 -12.16 1.37
CA ILE A 180 -0.70 -12.17 -0.07
C ILE A 180 0.81 -12.38 -0.24
N THR A 181 1.18 -13.45 -0.93
CA THR A 181 2.57 -13.79 -1.27
C THR A 181 2.90 -13.41 -2.71
N LYS A 182 1.90 -13.42 -3.61
CA LYS A 182 2.00 -12.87 -4.96
C LYS A 182 0.81 -11.99 -5.28
N TRP A 183 1.10 -10.76 -5.67
CA TRP A 183 0.12 -9.78 -6.11
C TRP A 183 -0.46 -10.16 -7.48
N PRO A 184 -1.67 -9.70 -7.81
CA PRO A 184 -2.30 -10.05 -9.08
C PRO A 184 -1.46 -9.56 -10.27
N GLU A 185 -1.45 -10.32 -11.37
CA GLU A 185 -0.74 -9.95 -12.59
C GLU A 185 -1.65 -10.17 -13.80
N GLY A 186 -2.03 -9.08 -14.46
CA GLY A 186 -2.99 -9.10 -15.56
C GLY A 186 -4.35 -9.65 -15.12
N ARG A 187 -4.68 -10.87 -15.57
CA ARG A 187 -5.93 -11.58 -15.23
C ARG A 187 -5.76 -12.67 -14.17
N ARG A 188 -4.55 -12.85 -13.63
CA ARG A 188 -4.29 -13.86 -12.60
C ARG A 188 -4.70 -13.33 -11.24
N SER A 189 -5.45 -14.15 -10.50
CA SER A 189 -5.74 -13.92 -9.09
C SER A 189 -4.45 -13.79 -8.26
N PRO A 190 -4.49 -13.03 -7.15
CA PRO A 190 -3.41 -13.06 -6.17
C PRO A 190 -3.23 -14.46 -5.57
N GLU A 191 -1.99 -14.79 -5.21
CA GLU A 191 -1.66 -15.99 -4.42
C GLU A 191 -1.34 -15.60 -2.99
N GLY A 192 -1.64 -16.48 -2.04
CA GLY A 192 -1.38 -16.26 -0.63
C GLY A 192 -1.22 -17.53 0.17
N GLU A 193 -0.95 -17.34 1.45
CA GLU A 193 -0.84 -18.39 2.46
C GLU A 193 -1.75 -18.05 3.64
N ILE A 194 -2.31 -19.06 4.30
CA ILE A 194 -3.12 -18.87 5.49
C ILE A 194 -2.19 -18.68 6.70
N ILE A 195 -2.22 -17.49 7.28
CA ILE A 195 -1.43 -17.18 8.48
C ILE A 195 -2.22 -17.45 9.76
N GLU A 196 -3.55 -17.52 9.68
CA GLU A 196 -4.42 -17.76 10.84
C GLU A 196 -5.78 -18.35 10.44
N VAL A 197 -6.28 -19.27 11.26
CA VAL A 197 -7.63 -19.82 11.15
C VAL A 197 -8.41 -19.33 12.36
N LEU A 198 -9.49 -18.57 12.11
CA LEU A 198 -10.29 -17.94 13.16
C LEU A 198 -11.32 -18.92 13.73
N GLY A 199 -12.02 -19.65 12.87
CA GLY A 199 -13.10 -20.58 13.26
C GLY A 199 -14.08 -20.82 12.11
N TYR A 200 -15.23 -21.46 12.36
CA TYR A 200 -16.25 -21.59 11.33
C TYR A 200 -17.06 -20.31 11.17
N LYS A 201 -17.45 -20.01 9.92
CA LYS A 201 -18.36 -18.91 9.64
C LYS A 201 -19.69 -19.17 10.37
N GLY A 202 -20.06 -18.26 11.27
CA GLY A 202 -21.30 -18.32 12.05
C GLY A 202 -21.11 -18.77 13.51
N ASP A 203 -19.90 -19.22 13.88
CA ASP A 203 -19.58 -19.50 15.28
C ASP A 203 -19.59 -18.19 16.10
N PRO A 204 -20.02 -18.22 17.38
CA PRO A 204 -20.01 -17.05 18.24
C PRO A 204 -18.63 -16.39 18.35
N GLY A 205 -18.57 -15.07 18.14
CA GLY A 205 -17.35 -14.27 18.28
C GLY A 205 -16.44 -14.25 17.05
N ILE A 206 -16.66 -15.13 16.05
CA ILE A 206 -15.84 -15.15 14.83
C ILE A 206 -16.07 -13.93 13.95
N ASP A 207 -17.29 -13.38 13.94
CA ASP A 207 -17.64 -12.13 13.29
C ASP A 207 -16.83 -10.95 13.86
N VAL A 208 -16.75 -10.84 15.19
CA VAL A 208 -15.96 -9.83 15.88
C VAL A 208 -14.48 -9.98 15.56
N MET A 209 -13.92 -11.19 15.70
CA MET A 209 -12.51 -11.47 15.38
C MET A 209 -12.19 -11.16 13.91
N SER A 210 -13.10 -11.46 12.99
CA SER A 210 -12.94 -11.16 11.57
C SER A 210 -12.81 -9.66 11.31
N ILE A 211 -13.61 -8.83 12.01
CA ILE A 211 -13.55 -7.36 11.90
C ILE A 211 -12.26 -6.83 12.49
N ILE A 212 -11.89 -7.29 13.69
CA ILE A 212 -10.63 -6.90 14.36
C ILE A 212 -9.45 -7.10 13.42
N ARG A 213 -9.36 -8.28 12.78
CA ARG A 213 -8.26 -8.58 11.84
C ARG A 213 -8.39 -7.88 10.48
N ALA A 214 -9.61 -7.61 10.01
CA ALA A 214 -9.81 -6.90 8.74
C ALA A 214 -9.37 -5.42 8.81
N TYR A 215 -9.51 -4.80 9.98
CA TYR A 215 -9.12 -3.41 10.21
C TYR A 215 -7.76 -3.26 10.91
N ASP A 216 -7.03 -4.37 11.11
CA ASP A 216 -5.74 -4.41 11.83
C ASP A 216 -5.83 -3.70 13.19
N ILE A 217 -6.93 -3.91 13.92
CA ILE A 217 -7.19 -3.26 15.20
C ILE A 217 -6.28 -3.89 16.26
N PRO A 218 -5.47 -3.08 16.97
CA PRO A 218 -4.63 -3.59 18.04
C PRO A 218 -5.48 -4.19 19.16
N GLU A 219 -5.26 -5.48 19.45
CA GLU A 219 -5.95 -6.17 20.55
C GLU A 219 -5.20 -6.02 21.89
N VAL A 220 -3.92 -5.68 21.83
CA VAL A 220 -3.03 -5.63 23.01
C VAL A 220 -2.48 -4.23 23.16
N PHE A 221 -2.64 -3.65 24.34
CA PHE A 221 -2.01 -2.39 24.69
C PHE A 221 -0.48 -2.55 24.76
N PRO A 222 0.29 -1.54 24.35
CA PRO A 222 1.73 -1.54 24.56
C PRO A 222 2.07 -1.77 26.03
N LYS A 223 3.15 -2.53 26.29
CA LYS A 223 3.56 -2.87 27.67
C LYS A 223 3.80 -1.65 28.55
N GLU A 224 4.29 -0.56 27.95
CA GLU A 224 4.53 0.70 28.64
C GLU A 224 3.23 1.30 29.18
N VAL A 225 2.15 1.27 28.39
CA VAL A 225 0.81 1.76 28.78
C VAL A 225 0.22 0.89 29.90
N LEU A 226 0.37 -0.44 29.81
CA LEU A 226 -0.10 -1.34 30.86
C LEU A 226 0.65 -1.11 32.17
N LYS A 227 1.97 -0.92 32.10
CA LYS A 227 2.80 -0.66 33.28
C LYS A 227 2.43 0.67 33.94
N GLU A 228 2.25 1.73 33.15
CA GLU A 228 1.80 3.03 33.65
C GLU A 228 0.42 2.91 34.32
N ALA A 229 -0.51 2.18 33.71
CA ALA A 229 -1.83 1.95 34.28
C ALA A 229 -1.79 1.17 35.61
N GLU A 230 -0.85 0.22 35.78
CA GLU A 230 -0.63 -0.51 37.03
C GLU A 230 -0.01 0.37 38.14
N GLU A 231 0.71 1.44 37.77
CA GLU A 231 1.31 2.39 38.71
C GLU A 231 0.28 3.42 39.24
N ILE A 232 -0.90 3.53 38.63
CA ILE A 232 -1.97 4.43 39.08
C ILE A 232 -2.65 3.85 40.33
N PRO A 233 -2.69 4.59 41.45
CA PRO A 233 -3.41 4.17 42.65
C PRO A 233 -4.90 3.99 42.38
N THR A 234 -5.48 2.87 42.86
CA THR A 234 -6.94 2.65 42.78
C THR A 234 -7.75 3.52 43.74
N GLU A 235 -7.09 4.08 44.76
CA GLU A 235 -7.70 4.96 45.75
C GLU A 235 -7.17 6.39 45.57
N ILE A 236 -8.08 7.37 45.64
CA ILE A 236 -7.74 8.79 45.54
C ILE A 236 -7.04 9.19 46.85
N PRO A 237 -5.83 9.80 46.81
CA PRO A 237 -5.15 10.24 48.02
C PRO A 237 -5.98 11.28 48.80
N GLU A 238 -5.95 11.25 50.14
CA GLU A 238 -6.69 12.17 51.01
C GLU A 238 -6.31 13.66 50.84
N GLU A 239 -5.24 13.96 50.08
CA GLU A 239 -4.72 15.30 49.83
C GLU A 239 -5.34 15.98 48.58
N GLU A 240 -6.18 15.28 47.81
CA GLU A 240 -7.05 15.82 46.74
C GLU A 240 -8.52 15.92 47.20
#